data_AF-A0A4S4MC58-F1
#
_entry.id   AF-A0A4S4MC58-F1
#
_cell.length_a   1.000
_cell.length_b   1.000
_cell.length_c   1.000
_cell.angle_alpha   90.00
_cell.angle_beta   90.00
_cell.angle_gamma   90.00
#
_symmetry.space_group_name_H-M   'P 1'
#
loop_
_entity.id
_entity.type
_entity.pdbx_description
1 polymer ?
#
loop_
_entity_poly.entity_id
_entity_poly.type
_entity_poly.pdbx_seq_one_letter_code
_entity_poly.pdbx_strand_id
1 'polypeptide(L)'
;MRRVDALAVLQALGQNSVGEFIIYLISDPALKDHSTLFSLVQQWPELLQYALDSPTLYNSTRTFVSDAFTATLTLEVAQLASRNSGWHFSARNASAEQINAFSIEDMANKMETEAPTVWTLFGQLLASDPVLADRRKQYLDVGLPLATHVQGEPTEERDEEAEYWTEEILGDPVEREEDGDGPRRKKCRRRARERLTSLQRIRRVVIMSIFMVSTNQKCNPLACMLGIFCHSTSAPELVVEVLAHAGLSISLTATHTMINSLSEKALKYIRELAKTKVAAFAYDNFDMDFKSFSPTVEKPGTTLQHATSALIFPLEHGVTPSDLKFVDEIWSTDPMNLAIPSTQWRTPRNWTDCLPPAIDTDDPDQPSLSTRLMAWHFRLDLWPGIFAML
;
A
#
# COMPACT_ATOMS: atom_id res chain seq x y z
N MET A 1 -38.41 38.98 -20.54
CA MET A 1 -38.45 40.40 -20.17
C MET A 1 -38.62 41.23 -21.45
N ARG A 2 -39.54 42.20 -21.51
CA ARG A 2 -39.65 43.05 -22.71
C ARG A 2 -38.52 44.08 -22.68
N ARG A 3 -37.99 44.48 -23.83
CA ARG A 3 -36.87 45.44 -23.96
C ARG A 3 -37.10 46.75 -23.18
N VAL A 4 -38.36 47.17 -23.05
CA VAL A 4 -38.77 48.38 -22.32
C VAL A 4 -38.56 48.23 -20.81
N ASP A 5 -38.79 47.05 -20.25
CA ASP A 5 -38.62 46.77 -18.82
C ASP A 5 -37.12 46.78 -18.44
N ALA A 6 -36.25 46.33 -19.36
CA ALA A 6 -34.79 46.34 -19.16
C ALA A 6 -34.22 47.75 -19.06
N LEU A 7 -34.68 48.66 -19.92
CA LEU A 7 -34.24 50.05 -19.88
C LEU A 7 -34.74 50.77 -18.62
N ALA A 8 -35.96 50.48 -18.18
CA ALA A 8 -36.51 51.03 -16.94
C ALA A 8 -35.70 50.57 -15.71
N VAL A 9 -35.29 49.30 -15.65
CA VAL A 9 -34.44 48.78 -14.57
C VAL A 9 -33.06 49.42 -14.61
N LEU A 10 -32.43 49.54 -15.78
CA LEU A 10 -31.14 50.22 -15.93
C LEU A 10 -31.21 51.71 -15.54
N GLN A 11 -32.32 52.38 -15.84
CA GLN A 11 -32.56 53.76 -15.41
C GLN A 11 -32.76 53.86 -13.88
N ALA A 12 -33.46 52.89 -13.28
CA ALA A 12 -33.68 52.84 -11.83
C ALA A 12 -32.39 52.54 -11.05
N LEU A 13 -31.45 51.80 -11.64
CA LEU A 13 -30.12 51.55 -11.06
C LEU A 13 -29.25 52.81 -10.99
N GLY A 14 -29.50 53.80 -11.85
CA GLY A 14 -28.82 55.10 -11.84
C GLY A 14 -27.32 54.96 -12.10
N GLN A 15 -26.50 55.30 -11.08
CA GLN A 15 -25.04 55.22 -11.14
C GLN A 15 -24.49 53.86 -10.68
N ASN A 16 -25.33 52.98 -10.12
CA ASN A 16 -24.89 51.68 -9.64
C ASN A 16 -24.74 50.71 -10.81
N SER A 17 -23.67 49.92 -10.80
CA SER A 17 -23.51 48.87 -11.80
C SER A 17 -24.51 47.74 -11.57
N VAL A 18 -24.91 47.05 -12.64
CA VAL A 18 -25.73 45.84 -12.56
C VAL A 18 -25.04 44.78 -11.69
N GLY A 19 -23.69 44.71 -11.73
CA GLY A 19 -22.91 43.81 -10.90
C GLY A 19 -23.04 44.11 -9.41
N GLU A 20 -22.90 45.37 -8.99
CA GLU A 20 -23.08 45.77 -7.59
C GLU A 20 -24.49 45.48 -7.07
N PHE A 21 -25.51 45.69 -7.91
CA PHE A 21 -26.88 45.33 -7.57
C PHE A 21 -27.05 43.83 -7.34
N ILE A 22 -26.48 42.99 -8.21
CA ILE A 22 -26.50 41.53 -8.05
C ILE A 22 -25.76 41.12 -6.77
N ILE A 23 -24.58 41.70 -6.52
CA ILE A 23 -23.80 41.43 -5.30
C ILE A 23 -24.60 41.81 -4.05
N TYR A 24 -25.23 42.99 -4.04
CA TYR A 24 -26.07 43.45 -2.94
C TYR A 24 -27.24 42.49 -2.71
N LEU A 25 -27.93 42.10 -3.78
CA LEU A 25 -29.08 41.19 -3.72
C LEU A 25 -28.71 39.82 -3.14
N ILE A 26 -27.52 39.30 -3.46
CA ILE A 26 -27.03 38.01 -2.96
C ILE A 26 -26.48 38.12 -1.53
N SER A 27 -25.90 39.27 -1.16
CA SER A 27 -25.20 39.44 0.12
C SER A 27 -26.10 39.91 1.26
N ASP A 28 -27.25 40.52 0.98
CA ASP A 28 -28.15 41.07 1.99
C ASP A 28 -28.92 39.94 2.74
N PRO A 29 -28.70 39.75 4.05
CA PRO A 29 -29.39 38.72 4.82
C PRO A 29 -30.91 38.88 4.84
N ALA A 30 -31.43 40.10 4.67
CA ALA A 30 -32.87 40.37 4.68
C ALA A 30 -33.58 39.80 3.43
N LEU A 31 -32.84 39.52 2.36
CA LEU A 31 -33.37 39.00 1.11
C LEU A 31 -33.22 37.48 0.95
N LYS A 32 -32.67 36.79 1.96
CA LYS A 32 -32.35 35.35 1.89
C LYS A 32 -33.55 34.47 1.50
N ASP A 33 -34.74 34.80 1.99
CA ASP A 33 -35.98 34.05 1.74
C ASP A 33 -36.85 34.66 0.62
N HIS A 34 -36.34 35.68 -0.08
CA HIS A 34 -37.10 36.36 -1.12
C HIS A 34 -37.20 35.49 -2.39
N SER A 35 -38.39 35.36 -2.96
CA SER A 35 -38.67 34.51 -4.13
C SER A 35 -37.79 34.84 -5.35
N THR A 36 -37.48 36.13 -5.54
CA THR A 36 -36.57 36.59 -6.61
C THR A 36 -35.13 36.09 -6.42
N LEU A 37 -34.61 36.06 -5.19
CA LEU A 37 -33.26 35.55 -4.93
C LEU A 37 -33.21 34.05 -5.20
N PHE A 38 -34.23 33.31 -4.78
CA PHE A 38 -34.36 31.88 -5.08
C PHE A 38 -34.36 31.61 -6.59
N SER A 39 -35.15 32.38 -7.35
CA SER A 39 -35.19 32.27 -8.82
C SER A 39 -33.83 32.60 -9.46
N LEU A 40 -33.13 33.64 -8.96
CA LEU A 40 -31.81 34.01 -9.45
C LEU A 40 -30.79 32.90 -9.21
N VAL A 41 -30.77 32.32 -8.01
CA VAL A 41 -29.87 31.22 -7.64
C VAL A 41 -30.17 29.97 -8.49
N GLN A 42 -31.44 29.64 -8.72
CA GLN A 42 -31.82 28.51 -9.59
C GLN A 42 -31.38 28.71 -11.04
N GLN A 43 -31.45 29.94 -11.56
CA GLN A 43 -31.05 30.28 -12.94
C GLN A 43 -29.56 30.59 -13.08
N TRP A 44 -28.80 30.58 -11.99
CA TRP A 44 -27.38 30.92 -12.01
C TRP A 44 -26.55 30.05 -12.97
N PRO A 45 -26.75 28.72 -13.06
CA PRO A 45 -26.03 27.89 -14.03
C PRO A 45 -26.30 28.29 -15.49
N GLU A 46 -27.55 28.63 -15.82
CA GLU A 46 -27.94 29.06 -17.17
C GLU A 46 -27.29 30.41 -17.53
N LEU A 47 -27.20 31.32 -16.54
CA LEU A 47 -26.54 32.61 -16.71
C LEU A 47 -25.03 32.45 -16.91
N LEU A 48 -24.37 31.58 -16.13
CA LEU A 48 -22.97 31.25 -16.30
C LEU A 48 -22.70 30.60 -17.66
N GLN A 49 -23.56 29.67 -18.07
CA GLN A 49 -23.48 29.03 -19.39
C GLN A 49 -23.61 30.06 -20.50
N TYR A 50 -24.58 30.97 -20.42
CA TYR A 50 -24.72 32.07 -21.37
C TYR A 50 -23.47 32.98 -21.41
N ALA A 51 -22.87 33.26 -20.25
CA ALA A 51 -21.65 34.05 -20.20
C ALA A 51 -20.44 33.33 -20.85
N LEU A 52 -20.41 31.99 -20.78
CA LEU A 52 -19.44 31.16 -21.50
C LEU A 52 -19.74 31.05 -23.00
N ASP A 53 -21.00 31.14 -23.43
CA ASP A 53 -21.35 31.07 -24.85
C ASP A 53 -21.25 32.45 -25.54
N SER A 54 -21.31 33.54 -24.76
CA SER A 54 -21.25 34.90 -25.28
C SER A 54 -19.82 35.32 -25.66
N PRO A 55 -19.55 35.74 -26.92
CA PRO A 55 -18.22 36.19 -27.34
C PRO A 55 -17.68 37.37 -26.53
N THR A 56 -18.55 38.20 -25.97
CA THR A 56 -18.16 39.39 -25.20
C THR A 56 -17.74 39.08 -23.77
N LEU A 57 -18.28 38.00 -23.19
CA LEU A 57 -18.05 37.63 -21.78
C LEU A 57 -17.11 36.42 -21.65
N TYR A 58 -17.01 35.60 -22.71
CA TYR A 58 -16.29 34.34 -22.71
C TYR A 58 -14.92 34.40 -22.06
N ASN A 59 -14.04 35.32 -22.50
CA ASN A 59 -12.67 35.39 -21.99
C ASN A 59 -12.63 35.74 -20.51
N SER A 60 -13.39 36.75 -20.07
CA SER A 60 -13.43 37.17 -18.66
C SER A 60 -14.03 36.09 -17.76
N THR A 61 -15.14 35.48 -18.19
CA THR A 61 -15.82 34.41 -17.45
C THR A 61 -14.95 33.16 -17.37
N ARG A 62 -14.33 32.75 -18.49
CA ARG A 62 -13.44 31.58 -18.53
C ARG A 62 -12.23 31.76 -17.61
N THR A 63 -11.55 32.91 -17.65
CA THR A 63 -10.41 33.18 -16.77
C THR A 63 -10.85 33.16 -15.31
N PHE A 64 -11.94 33.84 -14.96
CA PHE A 64 -12.45 33.85 -13.59
C PHE A 64 -12.78 32.43 -13.08
N VAL A 65 -13.51 31.64 -13.87
CA VAL A 65 -13.88 30.26 -13.49
C VAL A 65 -12.64 29.39 -13.36
N SER A 66 -11.68 29.51 -14.28
CA SER A 66 -10.42 28.79 -14.24
C SER A 66 -9.61 29.12 -12.97
N ASP A 67 -9.51 30.41 -12.63
CA ASP A 67 -8.77 30.88 -11.45
C ASP A 67 -9.43 30.42 -10.16
N ALA A 68 -10.76 30.56 -10.06
CA ALA A 68 -11.53 30.13 -8.88
C ALA A 68 -11.45 28.60 -8.68
N PHE A 69 -11.55 27.84 -9.76
CA PHE A 69 -11.42 26.38 -9.71
C PHE A 69 -10.00 25.96 -9.33
N THR A 70 -8.98 26.58 -9.95
CA THR A 70 -7.56 26.31 -9.62
C THR A 70 -7.23 26.64 -8.18
N ALA A 71 -7.77 27.74 -7.63
CA ALA A 71 -7.61 28.09 -6.23
C ALA A 71 -8.20 27.03 -5.30
N THR A 72 -9.38 26.49 -5.65
CA THR A 72 -10.03 25.41 -4.89
C THR A 72 -9.20 24.13 -4.90
N LEU A 73 -8.72 23.70 -6.08
CA LEU A 73 -7.87 22.51 -6.21
C LEU A 73 -6.56 22.66 -5.43
N THR A 74 -5.93 23.83 -5.52
CA THR A 74 -4.67 24.13 -4.83
C THR A 74 -4.86 24.12 -3.31
N LEU A 75 -5.99 24.63 -2.83
CA LEU A 75 -6.35 24.59 -1.41
C LEU A 75 -6.49 23.13 -0.93
N GLU A 76 -7.23 22.29 -1.65
CA GLU A 76 -7.41 20.88 -1.30
C GLU A 76 -6.07 20.13 -1.28
N VAL A 77 -5.21 20.33 -2.28
CA VAL A 77 -3.86 19.73 -2.31
C VAL A 77 -3.00 20.22 -1.14
N ALA A 78 -3.05 21.52 -0.82
CA ALA A 78 -2.31 22.08 0.31
C ALA A 78 -2.81 21.55 1.67
N GLN A 79 -4.11 21.31 1.81
CA GLN A 79 -4.70 20.70 3.00
C GLN A 79 -4.24 19.24 3.16
N LEU A 80 -4.28 18.45 2.08
CA LEU A 80 -3.70 17.11 2.05
C LEU A 80 -2.21 17.13 2.39
N ALA A 81 -1.45 18.07 1.84
CA ALA A 81 -0.01 18.19 2.10
C ALA A 81 0.33 18.80 3.48
N SER A 82 -0.68 19.13 4.30
CA SER A 82 -0.45 19.71 5.62
C SER A 82 0.05 18.67 6.63
N ARG A 83 0.67 19.13 7.72
CA ARG A 83 1.12 18.22 8.80
C ARG A 83 -0.05 17.48 9.48
N ASN A 84 -1.22 18.10 9.51
CA ASN A 84 -2.38 17.60 10.25
C ASN A 84 -3.11 16.47 9.51
N SER A 85 -2.88 16.32 8.20
CA SER A 85 -3.46 15.24 7.40
C SER A 85 -2.86 13.86 7.74
N GLY A 86 -1.73 13.81 8.45
CA GLY A 86 -1.10 12.54 8.85
C GLY A 86 -0.38 11.81 7.71
N TRP A 87 -0.19 12.45 6.55
CA TRP A 87 0.57 11.87 5.43
C TRP A 87 2.09 12.02 5.58
N HIS A 88 2.58 12.55 6.70
CA HIS A 88 4.00 12.74 6.91
C HIS A 88 4.70 11.42 7.20
N PHE A 89 5.64 10.99 6.34
CA PHE A 89 6.46 9.81 6.56
C PHE A 89 7.93 10.21 6.73
N SER A 90 8.59 9.68 7.75
CA SER A 90 9.99 9.97 8.04
C SER A 90 10.82 8.70 7.93
N ALA A 91 11.66 8.62 6.89
CA ALA A 91 12.58 7.51 6.68
C ALA A 91 13.41 7.19 7.95
N ARG A 92 13.95 8.22 8.62
CA ARG A 92 14.75 8.07 9.85
C ARG A 92 13.97 7.48 11.02
N ASN A 93 12.66 7.68 11.06
CA ASN A 93 11.80 7.22 12.16
C ASN A 93 10.85 6.12 11.71
N ALA A 94 11.04 5.52 10.53
CA ALA A 94 10.18 4.48 9.99
C ALA A 94 10.11 3.29 10.95
N SER A 95 8.93 2.71 11.12
CA SER A 95 8.73 1.50 11.92
C SER A 95 8.05 0.40 11.10
N ALA A 96 8.23 -0.85 11.53
CA ALA A 96 7.61 -1.99 10.86
C ALA A 96 6.07 -1.89 10.92
N GLU A 97 5.51 -1.37 12.02
CA GLU A 97 4.07 -1.17 12.17
C GLU A 97 3.53 -0.16 11.15
N GLN A 98 4.26 0.93 10.88
CA GLN A 98 3.84 1.93 9.89
C GLN A 98 3.83 1.35 8.47
N ILE A 99 4.79 0.47 8.15
CA ILE A 99 4.88 -0.20 6.86
C ILE A 99 3.76 -1.24 6.72
N ASN A 100 3.52 -2.04 7.77
CA ASN A 100 2.46 -3.06 7.77
C ASN A 100 1.05 -2.47 7.77
N ALA A 101 0.87 -1.29 8.39
CA ALA A 101 -0.41 -0.58 8.40
C ALA A 101 -0.67 0.23 7.12
N PHE A 102 0.26 0.27 6.17
CA PHE A 102 0.08 1.00 4.93
C PHE A 102 -0.97 0.33 4.04
N SER A 103 -1.94 1.11 3.58
CA SER A 103 -3.02 0.66 2.69
C SER A 103 -3.32 1.74 1.65
N ILE A 104 -3.21 1.38 0.37
CA ILE A 104 -3.57 2.27 -0.74
C ILE A 104 -5.09 2.55 -0.73
N GLU A 105 -5.89 1.60 -0.29
CA GLU A 105 -7.34 1.76 -0.19
C GLU A 105 -7.72 2.80 0.88
N ASP A 106 -7.01 2.80 2.02
CA ASP A 106 -7.22 3.81 3.07
C ASP A 106 -6.77 5.20 2.59
N MET A 107 -5.67 5.26 1.82
CA MET A 107 -5.27 6.48 1.13
C MET A 107 -6.34 6.99 0.18
N ALA A 108 -6.88 6.12 -0.67
CA ALA A 108 -7.94 6.47 -1.62
C ALA A 108 -9.17 7.03 -0.90
N ASN A 109 -9.66 6.33 0.12
CA ASN A 109 -10.85 6.75 0.88
C ASN A 109 -10.64 8.12 1.56
N LYS A 110 -9.46 8.33 2.14
CA LYS A 110 -9.15 9.57 2.85
C LYS A 110 -8.91 10.74 1.89
N MET A 111 -8.19 10.52 0.78
CA MET A 111 -8.01 11.53 -0.27
C MET A 111 -9.35 11.93 -0.92
N GLU A 112 -10.23 10.97 -1.18
CA GLU A 112 -11.59 11.21 -1.69
C GLU A 112 -12.42 12.06 -0.72
N THR A 113 -12.24 11.85 0.59
CA THR A 113 -12.97 12.59 1.63
C THR A 113 -12.40 13.99 1.86
N GLU A 114 -11.08 14.14 1.91
CA GLU A 114 -10.39 15.40 2.24
C GLU A 114 -10.22 16.33 1.02
N ALA A 115 -10.22 15.78 -0.20
CA ALA A 115 -10.04 16.52 -1.45
C ALA A 115 -11.00 16.02 -2.56
N PRO A 116 -12.33 16.15 -2.35
CA PRO A 116 -13.33 15.57 -3.26
C PRO A 116 -13.31 16.22 -4.65
N THR A 117 -12.95 17.50 -4.77
CA THR A 117 -12.91 18.20 -6.05
C THR A 117 -11.74 17.71 -6.90
N VAL A 118 -10.55 17.64 -6.30
CA VAL A 118 -9.35 17.08 -6.93
C VAL A 118 -9.56 15.62 -7.31
N TRP A 119 -10.14 14.82 -6.41
CA TRP A 119 -10.44 13.41 -6.65
C TRP A 119 -11.38 13.21 -7.85
N THR A 120 -12.45 14.01 -7.91
CA THR A 120 -13.42 13.97 -9.01
C THR A 120 -12.77 14.41 -10.33
N LEU A 121 -11.98 15.48 -10.31
CA LEU A 121 -11.27 15.97 -11.48
C LEU A 121 -10.35 14.90 -12.07
N PHE A 122 -9.49 14.26 -11.27
CA PHE A 122 -8.63 13.20 -11.78
C PHE A 122 -9.42 11.98 -12.24
N GLY A 123 -10.55 11.69 -11.60
CA GLY A 123 -11.48 10.68 -12.10
C GLY A 123 -11.98 10.95 -13.51
N GLN A 124 -12.33 12.20 -13.80
CA GLN A 124 -12.78 12.62 -15.13
C GLN A 124 -11.63 12.67 -16.13
N LEU A 125 -10.46 13.19 -15.75
CA LEU A 125 -9.29 13.28 -16.64
C LEU A 125 -8.76 11.90 -17.03
N LEU A 126 -8.74 10.94 -16.10
CA LEU A 126 -8.36 9.54 -16.37
C LEU A 126 -9.39 8.78 -17.23
N ALA A 127 -10.60 9.33 -17.37
CA ALA A 127 -11.68 8.80 -18.20
C ALA A 127 -12.08 9.79 -19.33
N SER A 128 -11.14 10.64 -19.75
CA SER A 128 -11.39 11.76 -20.66
C SER A 128 -11.76 11.35 -22.09
N ASP A 129 -11.38 10.14 -22.51
CA ASP A 129 -11.81 9.58 -23.78
C ASP A 129 -13.14 8.80 -23.59
N PRO A 130 -14.28 9.36 -24.02
CA PRO A 130 -15.58 8.71 -23.88
C PRO A 130 -15.69 7.46 -24.76
N VAL A 131 -15.01 7.42 -25.91
CA VAL A 131 -15.04 6.29 -26.84
C VAL A 131 -14.33 5.10 -26.21
N LEU A 132 -13.13 5.30 -25.64
CA LEU A 132 -12.43 4.24 -24.90
C LEU A 132 -13.18 3.84 -23.63
N ALA A 133 -13.77 4.79 -22.90
CA ALA A 133 -14.57 4.49 -21.72
C ALA A 133 -15.79 3.62 -22.05
N ASP A 134 -16.50 3.93 -23.14
CA ASP A 134 -17.65 3.17 -23.59
C ASP A 134 -17.25 1.83 -24.19
N ARG A 135 -16.13 1.73 -24.91
CA ARG A 135 -15.55 0.43 -25.33
C ARG A 135 -15.25 -0.45 -24.12
N ARG A 136 -14.58 0.08 -23.09
CA ARG A 136 -14.31 -0.65 -21.85
C ARG A 136 -15.59 -1.15 -21.19
N LYS A 137 -16.66 -0.34 -21.16
CA LYS A 137 -17.98 -0.78 -20.69
C LYS A 137 -18.56 -1.89 -21.56
N GLN A 138 -18.51 -1.75 -22.89
CA GLN A 138 -19.00 -2.73 -23.84
C GLN A 138 -18.27 -4.07 -23.73
N TYR A 139 -16.95 -4.09 -23.58
CA TYR A 139 -16.18 -5.32 -23.31
C TYR A 139 -16.66 -6.02 -22.04
N LEU A 140 -16.93 -5.25 -20.99
CA LEU A 140 -17.42 -5.77 -19.71
C LEU A 140 -18.89 -6.21 -19.75
N ASP A 141 -19.71 -5.71 -20.67
CA ASP A 141 -21.14 -6.04 -20.81
C ASP A 141 -21.43 -7.13 -21.85
N VAL A 142 -20.74 -7.14 -22.98
CA VAL A 142 -20.99 -8.10 -24.07
C VAL A 142 -20.14 -9.35 -23.90
N GLY A 143 -18.97 -9.23 -23.23
CA GLY A 143 -18.00 -10.31 -23.02
C GLY A 143 -17.70 -11.10 -24.29
N LEU A 144 -17.72 -10.44 -25.45
CA LEU A 144 -17.34 -11.02 -26.73
C LEU A 144 -16.01 -11.77 -26.58
N PRO A 145 -15.89 -12.99 -27.15
CA PRO A 145 -14.60 -13.66 -27.23
C PRO A 145 -13.60 -12.74 -27.90
N LEU A 146 -12.41 -12.65 -27.32
CA LEU A 146 -11.24 -12.20 -28.06
C LEU A 146 -11.09 -13.16 -29.26
N ALA A 147 -11.11 -12.61 -30.47
CA ALA A 147 -11.10 -13.30 -31.76
C ALA A 147 -12.42 -13.96 -32.21
N THR A 148 -13.16 -13.21 -33.02
CA THR A 148 -13.36 -13.70 -34.39
C THR A 148 -12.78 -12.63 -35.30
N HIS A 149 -11.73 -12.99 -36.01
CA HIS A 149 -11.05 -12.13 -36.98
C HIS A 149 -12.02 -11.88 -38.14
N VAL A 150 -12.94 -10.92 -37.98
CA VAL A 150 -13.78 -10.46 -39.09
C VAL A 150 -12.87 -9.60 -39.95
N GLN A 151 -12.33 -10.21 -41.00
CA GLN A 151 -11.58 -9.51 -42.04
C GLN A 151 -12.44 -8.38 -42.60
N GLY A 152 -12.08 -7.13 -42.29
CA GLY A 152 -12.69 -5.95 -42.92
C GLY A 152 -12.90 -4.73 -42.03
N GLU A 153 -12.82 -4.84 -40.69
CA GLU A 153 -12.89 -3.65 -39.85
C GLU A 153 -11.56 -2.90 -39.79
N PRO A 154 -11.59 -1.55 -39.78
CA PRO A 154 -10.39 -0.74 -39.67
C PRO A 154 -9.64 -1.14 -38.41
N THR A 155 -8.32 -1.24 -38.53
CA THR A 155 -7.36 -1.52 -37.47
C THR A 155 -7.38 -0.38 -36.44
N GLU A 156 -8.46 -0.26 -35.68
CA GLU A 156 -8.58 0.75 -34.64
C GLU A 156 -7.74 0.31 -33.45
N GLU A 157 -6.81 1.17 -33.04
CA GLU A 157 -5.84 0.97 -31.96
C GLU A 157 -6.51 0.32 -30.74
N ARG A 158 -6.22 -0.97 -30.54
CA ARG A 158 -6.62 -1.71 -29.34
C ARG A 158 -5.88 -1.13 -28.14
N ASP A 159 -6.57 -1.06 -27.02
CA ASP A 159 -5.95 -0.73 -25.73
C ASP A 159 -5.20 -2.00 -25.25
N GLU A 160 -3.97 -2.18 -25.73
CA GLU A 160 -3.11 -3.33 -25.44
C GLU A 160 -2.95 -3.56 -23.93
N GLU A 161 -2.96 -2.49 -23.12
CA GLU A 161 -2.87 -2.58 -21.66
C GLU A 161 -4.16 -3.18 -21.09
N ALA A 162 -5.33 -2.71 -21.53
CA ALA A 162 -6.61 -3.28 -21.12
C ALA A 162 -6.73 -4.75 -21.54
N GLU A 163 -6.18 -5.13 -22.69
CA GLU A 163 -6.13 -6.51 -23.15
C GLU A 163 -5.20 -7.36 -22.32
N TYR A 164 -3.98 -6.89 -22.03
CA TYR A 164 -3.04 -7.58 -21.15
C TYR A 164 -3.67 -7.91 -19.79
N TRP A 165 -4.31 -6.92 -19.15
CA TRP A 165 -4.98 -7.15 -17.87
C TRP A 165 -6.18 -8.09 -18.00
N THR A 166 -6.91 -8.02 -19.12
CA THR A 166 -8.06 -8.89 -19.39
C THR A 166 -7.63 -10.32 -19.67
N GLU A 167 -6.54 -10.52 -20.40
CA GLU A 167 -5.91 -11.81 -20.70
C GLU A 167 -5.25 -12.41 -19.47
N GLU A 168 -4.58 -11.64 -18.61
CA GLU A 168 -4.07 -12.15 -17.32
C GLU A 168 -5.21 -12.61 -16.40
N ILE A 169 -6.39 -11.97 -16.48
CA ILE A 169 -7.59 -12.33 -15.70
C ILE A 169 -8.32 -13.55 -16.29
N LEU A 170 -8.40 -13.64 -17.62
CA LEU A 170 -9.16 -14.68 -18.34
C LEU A 170 -8.30 -15.88 -18.75
N GLY A 171 -6.97 -15.73 -18.75
CA GLY A 171 -5.99 -16.67 -19.25
C GLY A 171 -5.54 -17.72 -18.24
N ASP A 172 -6.14 -17.76 -17.05
CA ASP A 172 -5.99 -18.90 -16.15
C ASP A 172 -6.58 -20.14 -16.88
N PRO A 173 -5.75 -21.10 -17.31
CA PRO A 173 -6.15 -22.11 -18.26
C PRO A 173 -6.90 -23.22 -17.50
N VAL A 174 -8.18 -23.01 -17.27
CA VAL A 174 -9.09 -24.10 -16.91
C VAL A 174 -9.82 -24.50 -18.17
N GLU A 175 -9.49 -25.71 -18.61
CA GLU A 175 -10.08 -26.53 -19.67
C GLU A 175 -11.44 -26.03 -20.18
N ARG A 176 -11.50 -25.83 -21.51
CA ARG A 176 -12.71 -25.53 -22.27
C ARG A 176 -13.82 -26.51 -21.88
N GLU A 177 -14.74 -26.06 -21.03
CA GLU A 177 -16.12 -26.52 -21.09
C GLU A 177 -16.85 -25.55 -22.02
N GLU A 178 -17.11 -26.06 -23.23
CA GLU A 178 -17.91 -25.42 -24.25
C GLU A 178 -19.37 -25.25 -23.77
N ASP A 179 -19.95 -24.13 -24.18
CA ASP A 179 -21.38 -23.88 -24.29
C ASP A 179 -22.22 -23.77 -23.01
N GLY A 180 -22.13 -22.59 -22.38
CA GLY A 180 -23.25 -22.01 -21.65
C GLY A 180 -22.95 -20.62 -21.10
N ASP A 181 -23.92 -19.70 -21.14
CA ASP A 181 -23.92 -18.44 -20.37
C ASP A 181 -24.04 -18.73 -18.86
N GLY A 182 -23.05 -19.44 -18.33
CA GLY A 182 -23.05 -19.95 -16.98
C GLY A 182 -22.73 -18.87 -15.96
N PRO A 183 -23.08 -19.10 -14.68
CA PRO A 183 -22.78 -18.19 -13.56
C PRO A 183 -21.29 -17.80 -13.43
N ARG A 184 -20.37 -18.59 -14.01
CA ARG A 184 -18.92 -18.29 -14.06
C ARG A 184 -18.58 -17.03 -14.89
N ARG A 185 -19.22 -16.82 -16.05
CA ARG A 185 -18.91 -15.65 -16.93
C ARG A 185 -19.30 -14.33 -16.27
N LYS A 186 -20.45 -14.31 -15.58
CA LYS A 186 -20.92 -13.15 -14.80
C LYS A 186 -19.97 -12.82 -13.65
N LYS A 187 -19.44 -13.83 -12.95
CA LYS A 187 -18.46 -13.64 -11.86
C LYS A 187 -17.14 -13.04 -12.38
N CYS A 188 -16.66 -13.48 -13.53
CA CYS A 188 -15.43 -12.96 -14.12
C CYS A 188 -15.57 -11.48 -14.53
N ARG A 189 -16.68 -11.12 -15.20
CA ARG A 189 -16.98 -9.71 -15.55
C ARG A 189 -17.07 -8.80 -14.33
N ARG A 190 -17.66 -9.29 -13.23
CA ARG A 190 -17.72 -8.54 -11.97
C ARG A 190 -16.32 -8.27 -11.41
N ARG A 191 -15.44 -9.29 -11.38
CA ARG A 191 -14.04 -9.13 -10.96
C ARG A 191 -13.26 -8.15 -11.85
N ALA A 192 -13.48 -8.21 -13.16
CA ALA A 192 -12.83 -7.28 -14.10
C ALA A 192 -13.28 -5.82 -13.87
N ARG A 193 -14.59 -5.58 -13.63
CA ARG A 193 -15.12 -4.26 -13.23
C ARG A 193 -14.51 -3.78 -11.93
N GLU A 194 -14.52 -4.62 -10.90
CA GLU A 194 -13.96 -4.32 -9.59
C GLU A 194 -12.46 -3.94 -9.72
N ARG A 195 -11.67 -4.70 -10.47
CA ARG A 195 -10.26 -4.40 -10.73
C ARG A 195 -10.07 -3.09 -11.49
N LEU A 196 -10.86 -2.83 -12.54
CA LEU A 196 -10.76 -1.57 -13.29
C LEU A 196 -11.06 -0.36 -12.39
N THR A 197 -12.08 -0.48 -11.54
CA THR A 197 -12.39 0.57 -10.55
C THR A 197 -11.26 0.74 -9.54
N SER A 198 -10.66 -0.34 -9.04
CA SER A 198 -9.49 -0.29 -8.16
C SER A 198 -8.28 0.34 -8.84
N LEU A 199 -7.99 0.00 -10.10
CA LEU A 199 -6.90 0.59 -10.87
C LEU A 199 -7.09 2.10 -11.06
N GLN A 200 -8.31 2.56 -11.34
CA GLN A 200 -8.60 3.99 -11.40
C GLN A 200 -8.39 4.67 -10.04
N ARG A 201 -8.79 4.04 -8.93
CA ARG A 201 -8.53 4.56 -7.57
C ARG A 201 -7.03 4.66 -7.30
N ILE A 202 -6.26 3.61 -7.61
CA ILE A 202 -4.80 3.59 -7.47
C ILE A 202 -4.16 4.70 -8.30
N ARG A 203 -4.55 4.86 -9.58
CA ARG A 203 -4.04 5.93 -10.46
C ARG A 203 -4.31 7.32 -9.89
N ARG A 204 -5.49 7.57 -9.31
CA ARG A 204 -5.81 8.83 -8.61
C ARG A 204 -4.89 9.05 -7.41
N VAL A 205 -4.73 8.03 -6.55
CA VAL A 205 -3.84 8.09 -5.37
C VAL A 205 -2.41 8.40 -5.78
N VAL A 206 -1.89 7.77 -6.85
CA VAL A 206 -0.54 8.02 -7.37
C VAL A 206 -0.38 9.48 -7.79
N ILE A 207 -1.28 9.99 -8.64
CA ILE A 207 -1.22 11.38 -9.12
C ILE A 207 -1.29 12.38 -7.96
N MET A 208 -2.23 12.18 -7.03
CA MET A 208 -2.37 13.03 -5.84
C MET A 208 -1.15 12.96 -4.94
N SER A 209 -0.54 11.79 -4.78
CA SER A 209 0.70 11.62 -4.01
C SER A 209 1.86 12.40 -4.63
N ILE A 210 1.99 12.43 -5.96
CA ILE A 210 3.00 13.25 -6.64
C ILE A 210 2.80 14.75 -6.32
N PHE A 211 1.56 15.24 -6.39
CA PHE A 211 1.25 16.63 -6.03
C PHE A 211 1.53 16.94 -4.56
N MET A 212 1.19 16.02 -3.66
CA MET A 212 1.48 16.16 -2.23
C MET A 212 2.98 16.20 -1.95
N VAL A 213 3.78 15.31 -2.54
CA VAL A 213 5.25 15.30 -2.39
C VAL A 213 5.85 16.59 -2.94
N SER A 214 5.34 17.08 -4.07
CA SER A 214 5.78 18.34 -4.69
C SER A 214 5.45 19.57 -3.84
N THR A 215 4.32 19.54 -3.14
CA THR A 215 3.87 20.62 -2.23
C THR A 215 4.64 20.57 -0.90
N ASN A 216 4.85 19.37 -0.37
CA ASN A 216 5.59 19.13 0.86
C ASN A 216 6.28 17.77 0.80
N GLN A 217 7.61 17.78 0.68
CA GLN A 217 8.42 16.56 0.54
C GLN A 217 8.27 15.56 1.69
N LYS A 218 7.72 15.97 2.84
CA LYS A 218 7.43 15.07 3.97
C LYS A 218 6.16 14.26 3.76
N CYS A 219 5.26 14.66 2.86
CA CYS A 219 4.02 13.97 2.54
C CYS A 219 4.25 12.86 1.51
N ASN A 220 5.05 11.87 1.88
CA ASN A 220 5.61 10.87 0.96
C ASN A 220 5.34 9.40 1.35
N PRO A 221 4.17 9.02 1.91
CA PRO A 221 3.95 7.66 2.40
C PRO A 221 4.00 6.63 1.26
N LEU A 222 3.31 6.89 0.14
CA LEU A 222 3.35 6.03 -1.05
C LEU A 222 4.77 5.93 -1.63
N ALA A 223 5.46 7.06 -1.75
CA ALA A 223 6.82 7.12 -2.28
C ALA A 223 7.84 6.37 -1.38
N CYS A 224 7.66 6.42 -0.06
CA CYS A 224 8.46 5.62 0.87
C CYS A 224 8.22 4.12 0.68
N MET A 225 6.96 3.70 0.55
CA MET A 225 6.61 2.29 0.33
C MET A 225 7.14 1.77 -1.00
N LEU A 226 7.02 2.55 -2.08
CA LEU A 226 7.61 2.21 -3.37
C LEU A 226 9.15 2.15 -3.30
N GLY A 227 9.78 3.03 -2.53
CA GLY A 227 11.22 2.97 -2.27
C GLY A 227 11.66 1.68 -1.57
N ILE A 228 10.94 1.24 -0.54
CA ILE A 228 11.18 -0.06 0.13
C ILE A 228 11.00 -1.20 -0.85
N PHE A 229 9.89 -1.18 -1.61
CA PHE A 229 9.57 -2.22 -2.57
C PHE A 229 10.70 -2.37 -3.60
N CYS A 230 11.12 -1.27 -4.23
CA CYS A 230 12.21 -1.30 -5.21
C CYS A 230 13.52 -1.82 -4.60
N HIS A 231 13.84 -1.45 -3.37
CA HIS A 231 15.01 -1.98 -2.69
C HIS A 231 14.89 -3.49 -2.43
N SER A 232 13.72 -3.95 -1.96
CA SER A 232 13.48 -5.37 -1.68
C SER A 232 13.54 -6.26 -2.92
N THR A 233 13.16 -5.72 -4.09
CA THR A 233 13.25 -6.42 -5.38
C THR A 233 14.62 -6.26 -6.04
N SER A 234 15.61 -5.68 -5.34
CA SER A 234 16.94 -5.38 -5.90
C SER A 234 16.87 -4.60 -7.22
N ALA A 235 15.93 -3.65 -7.33
CA ALA A 235 15.80 -2.82 -8.51
C ALA A 235 17.10 -2.02 -8.74
N PRO A 236 17.56 -1.85 -9.99
CA PRO A 236 18.76 -1.08 -10.27
C PRO A 236 18.66 0.35 -9.72
N GLU A 237 19.77 0.89 -9.21
CA GLU A 237 19.82 2.23 -8.61
C GLU A 237 19.26 3.31 -9.55
N LEU A 238 19.57 3.21 -10.85
CA LEU A 238 19.06 4.12 -11.87
C LEU A 238 17.53 4.13 -11.95
N VAL A 239 16.88 2.97 -11.76
CA VAL A 239 15.41 2.89 -11.75
C VAL A 239 14.86 3.62 -10.53
N VAL A 240 15.47 3.42 -9.37
CA VAL A 240 15.08 4.11 -8.12
C VAL A 240 15.26 5.62 -8.25
N GLU A 241 16.35 6.08 -8.88
CA GLU A 241 16.60 7.50 -9.13
C GLU A 241 15.57 8.11 -10.09
N VAL A 242 15.25 7.42 -11.19
CA VAL A 242 14.21 7.87 -12.13
C VAL A 242 12.86 7.99 -11.43
N LEU A 243 12.47 6.99 -10.64
CA LEU A 243 11.23 7.03 -9.87
C LEU A 243 11.24 8.13 -8.81
N ALA A 244 12.38 8.39 -8.18
CA ALA A 244 12.52 9.46 -7.21
C ALA A 244 12.36 10.84 -7.85
N HIS A 245 12.97 11.06 -9.02
CA HIS A 245 12.79 12.29 -9.79
C HIS A 245 11.37 12.48 -10.31
N ALA A 246 10.64 11.40 -10.59
CA ALA A 246 9.22 11.45 -10.95
C ALA A 246 8.29 11.72 -9.74
N GLY A 247 8.81 11.72 -8.51
CA GLY A 247 8.01 11.84 -7.28
C GLY A 247 7.26 10.56 -6.89
N LEU A 248 7.58 9.43 -7.53
CA LEU A 248 6.99 8.12 -7.26
C LEU A 248 7.73 7.34 -6.18
N SER A 249 9.01 7.64 -5.94
CA SER A 249 9.83 7.04 -4.89
C SER A 249 10.54 8.12 -4.08
N ILE A 250 11.06 7.76 -2.92
CA ILE A 250 12.11 8.55 -2.25
C ILE A 250 13.49 8.26 -2.86
N SER A 251 14.47 9.10 -2.55
CA SER A 251 15.85 8.89 -3.00
C SER A 251 16.45 7.61 -2.43
N LEU A 252 17.42 7.03 -3.15
CA LEU A 252 18.15 5.84 -2.70
C LEU A 252 18.77 6.02 -1.31
N THR A 253 19.33 7.20 -1.03
CA THR A 253 19.89 7.56 0.27
C THR A 253 18.84 7.57 1.39
N ALA A 254 17.62 8.02 1.11
CA ALA A 254 16.51 8.00 2.05
C ALA A 254 16.00 6.56 2.27
N THR A 255 15.98 5.73 1.22
CA THR A 255 15.69 4.30 1.32
C THR A 255 16.68 3.59 2.22
N HIS A 256 18.00 3.79 2.02
CA HIS A 256 19.03 3.21 2.89
C HIS A 256 18.89 3.70 4.34
N THR A 257 18.60 4.98 4.54
CA THR A 257 18.35 5.54 5.88
C THR A 257 17.15 4.86 6.56
N MET A 258 16.10 4.59 5.79
CA MET A 258 14.91 3.89 6.28
C MET A 258 15.21 2.44 6.66
N ILE A 259 15.94 1.71 5.83
CA ILE A 259 16.33 0.32 6.11
C ILE A 259 17.23 0.24 7.34
N ASN A 260 18.15 1.18 7.50
CA ASN A 260 18.99 1.27 8.69
C ASN A 260 18.14 1.52 9.94
N SER A 261 17.19 2.45 9.87
CA SER A 261 16.25 2.72 10.98
C SER A 261 15.42 1.48 11.35
N LEU A 262 14.89 0.77 10.36
CA LEU A 262 14.15 -0.48 10.57
C LEU A 262 15.03 -1.56 11.18
N SER A 263 16.25 -1.73 10.67
CA SER A 263 17.23 -2.69 11.19
C SER A 263 17.62 -2.38 12.63
N GLU A 264 17.87 -1.11 12.97
CA GLU A 264 18.18 -0.68 14.34
C GLU A 264 17.02 -0.96 15.30
N LYS A 265 15.77 -0.68 14.88
CA LYS A 265 14.58 -0.97 15.67
C LYS A 265 14.34 -2.46 15.83
N ALA A 266 14.51 -3.25 14.78
CA ALA A 266 14.41 -4.71 14.82
C ALA A 266 15.47 -5.30 15.76
N LEU A 267 16.71 -4.83 15.68
CA LEU A 267 17.80 -5.23 16.57
C LEU A 267 17.50 -4.86 18.03
N LYS A 268 16.98 -3.65 18.27
CA LYS A 268 16.55 -3.24 19.62
C LYS A 268 15.44 -4.15 20.13
N TYR A 269 14.42 -4.41 19.32
CA TYR A 269 13.33 -5.31 19.66
C TYR A 269 13.83 -6.72 20.01
N ILE A 270 14.68 -7.29 19.16
CA ILE A 270 15.33 -8.59 19.38
C ILE A 270 16.11 -8.62 20.69
N ARG A 271 16.90 -7.58 20.99
CA ARG A 271 17.67 -7.50 22.24
C ARG A 271 16.76 -7.42 23.46
N GLU A 272 15.71 -6.61 23.42
CA GLU A 272 14.76 -6.54 24.52
C GLU A 272 14.01 -7.86 24.70
N LEU A 273 13.63 -8.53 23.60
CA LEU A 273 13.03 -9.86 23.62
C LEU A 273 13.98 -10.89 24.24
N ALA A 274 15.24 -10.94 23.80
CA ALA A 274 16.26 -11.84 24.35
C ALA A 274 16.48 -11.63 25.86
N LYS A 275 16.50 -10.37 26.33
CA LYS A 275 16.63 -10.05 27.76
C LYS A 275 15.48 -10.57 28.62
N THR A 276 14.28 -10.77 28.05
CA THR A 276 13.16 -11.35 28.80
C THR A 276 13.43 -12.79 29.22
N LYS A 277 14.41 -13.47 28.58
CA LYS A 277 14.62 -14.92 28.64
C LYS A 277 13.43 -15.75 28.14
N VAL A 278 12.40 -15.13 27.58
CA VAL A 278 11.19 -15.79 27.03
C VAL A 278 11.29 -15.86 25.51
N ALA A 279 12.47 -16.21 25.00
CA ALA A 279 12.74 -16.29 23.57
C ALA A 279 13.52 -17.56 23.25
N ALA A 280 13.17 -18.23 22.17
CA ALA A 280 13.91 -19.35 21.60
C ALA A 280 14.75 -18.86 20.43
N PHE A 281 16.00 -19.30 20.38
CA PHE A 281 16.89 -19.09 19.23
C PHE A 281 16.84 -20.34 18.36
N ALA A 282 16.90 -20.19 17.04
CA ALA A 282 17.11 -21.31 16.14
C ALA A 282 18.20 -20.90 15.16
N TYR A 283 19.30 -21.64 15.17
CA TYR A 283 20.39 -21.42 14.24
C TYR A 283 20.24 -22.37 13.06
N ASP A 284 20.39 -21.84 11.85
CA ASP A 284 20.41 -22.62 10.63
C ASP A 284 21.62 -22.22 9.77
N ASN A 285 22.28 -23.21 9.19
CA ASN A 285 23.39 -22.99 8.27
C ASN A 285 22.80 -22.73 6.88
N PHE A 286 22.95 -21.51 6.42
CA PHE A 286 22.45 -21.03 5.15
C PHE A 286 23.59 -20.88 4.15
N ASP A 287 23.59 -21.74 3.13
CA ASP A 287 24.56 -21.70 2.04
C ASP A 287 23.98 -20.93 0.84
N MET A 288 24.58 -19.79 0.51
CA MET A 288 24.20 -18.98 -0.65
C MET A 288 25.13 -19.24 -1.82
N ASP A 289 24.60 -19.75 -2.93
CA ASP A 289 25.35 -19.81 -4.19
C ASP A 289 25.15 -18.53 -5.02
N PHE A 290 26.11 -17.61 -4.93
CA PHE A 290 26.12 -16.39 -5.75
C PHE A 290 26.62 -16.71 -7.16
N LYS A 291 25.71 -17.12 -8.04
CA LYS A 291 26.04 -17.36 -9.46
C LYS A 291 26.62 -16.08 -10.08
N SER A 292 27.91 -16.11 -10.43
CA SER A 292 28.53 -15.02 -11.19
C SER A 292 28.03 -15.07 -12.63
N PHE A 293 27.64 -13.90 -13.17
CA PHE A 293 27.14 -13.80 -14.55
C PHE A 293 28.22 -14.22 -15.59
N SER A 294 29.49 -13.98 -15.27
CA SER A 294 30.64 -14.46 -16.04
C SER A 294 31.73 -14.97 -15.10
N PRO A 295 32.06 -16.27 -15.10
CA PRO A 295 33.21 -16.77 -14.35
C PRO A 295 34.49 -16.18 -14.97
N THR A 296 35.25 -15.41 -14.20
CA THR A 296 36.57 -14.93 -14.62
C THR A 296 37.64 -15.98 -14.31
N VAL A 297 38.65 -16.09 -15.20
CA VAL A 297 39.78 -17.03 -15.07
C VAL A 297 40.51 -16.86 -13.72
N GLU A 298 40.48 -15.67 -13.14
CA GLU A 298 41.14 -15.33 -11.88
C GLU A 298 40.36 -15.77 -10.62
N LYS A 299 39.08 -16.15 -10.74
CA LYS A 299 38.25 -16.64 -9.62
C LYS A 299 37.47 -17.90 -9.99
N PRO A 300 38.15 -19.04 -10.19
CA PRO A 300 37.49 -20.31 -10.41
C PRO A 300 36.89 -20.84 -9.10
N GLY A 301 35.63 -20.50 -8.82
CA GLY A 301 34.73 -21.45 -8.16
C GLY A 301 34.65 -21.47 -6.62
N THR A 302 34.46 -20.34 -5.96
CA THR A 302 33.74 -20.34 -4.67
C THR A 302 32.63 -19.30 -4.71
N THR A 303 31.59 -19.58 -5.49
CA THR A 303 30.32 -18.82 -5.48
C THR A 303 29.50 -19.12 -4.23
N LEU A 304 29.76 -20.26 -3.60
CA LEU A 304 29.13 -20.67 -2.35
C LEU A 304 29.68 -19.86 -1.17
N GLN A 305 28.82 -19.05 -0.55
CA GLN A 305 29.08 -18.40 0.72
C GLN A 305 28.29 -19.11 1.81
N HIS A 306 29.01 -19.60 2.82
CA HIS A 306 28.44 -20.19 4.02
C HIS A 306 28.11 -19.07 5.02
N ALA A 307 26.85 -18.97 5.43
CA ALA A 307 26.40 -18.07 6.49
C ALA A 307 25.61 -18.87 7.53
N THR A 308 25.63 -18.44 8.79
CA THR A 308 24.72 -18.98 9.81
C THR A 308 23.66 -17.93 10.08
N SER A 309 22.40 -18.28 9.82
CA SER A 309 21.25 -17.44 10.17
C SER A 309 20.77 -17.81 11.57
N ALA A 310 20.28 -16.81 12.30
CA ALA A 310 19.65 -17.02 13.61
C ALA A 310 18.24 -16.44 13.56
N LEU A 311 17.26 -17.28 13.88
CA LEU A 311 15.87 -16.91 14.06
C LEU A 311 15.57 -16.83 15.55
N ILE A 312 14.81 -15.81 15.96
CA ILE A 312 14.47 -15.57 17.35
C ILE A 312 12.96 -15.52 17.45
N PHE A 313 12.40 -16.48 18.18
CA PHE A 313 10.96 -16.60 18.38
C PHE A 313 10.61 -16.22 19.81
N PRO A 314 9.64 -15.32 20.04
CA PRO A 314 9.06 -15.18 21.37
C PRO A 314 8.41 -16.51 21.76
N LEU A 315 8.65 -16.98 22.99
CA LEU A 315 7.93 -18.12 23.54
C LEU A 315 6.52 -17.65 23.89
N GLU A 316 5.57 -17.86 22.97
CA GLU A 316 4.17 -17.48 23.14
C GLU A 316 3.43 -18.36 24.18
N HIS A 317 2.11 -18.17 24.34
CA HIS A 317 1.22 -18.97 25.21
C HIS A 317 1.36 -18.74 26.72
N GLY A 318 1.76 -17.53 27.11
CA GLY A 318 1.80 -17.14 28.53
C GLY A 318 2.97 -17.73 29.31
N VAL A 319 4.00 -18.21 28.60
CA VAL A 319 5.27 -18.60 29.23
C VAL A 319 5.82 -17.41 30.00
N THR A 320 6.06 -17.61 31.28
CA THR A 320 6.62 -16.62 32.19
C THR A 320 8.09 -16.95 32.48
N PRO A 321 8.91 -15.96 32.88
CA PRO A 321 10.28 -16.24 33.34
C PRO A 321 10.35 -17.27 34.48
N SER A 322 9.30 -17.40 35.30
CA SER A 322 9.22 -18.43 36.36
C SER A 322 9.12 -19.85 35.83
N ASP A 323 8.56 -20.06 34.63
CA ASP A 323 8.51 -21.37 33.99
C ASP A 323 9.91 -21.81 33.52
N LEU A 324 10.81 -20.84 33.34
CA LEU A 324 12.20 -21.00 32.93
C LEU A 324 13.19 -20.91 34.11
N LYS A 325 12.73 -21.11 35.35
CA LYS A 325 13.56 -21.03 36.57
C LYS A 325 14.79 -21.94 36.59
N PHE A 326 14.79 -23.00 35.79
CA PHE A 326 15.92 -23.94 35.69
C PHE A 326 16.92 -23.56 34.59
N VAL A 327 16.64 -22.55 33.75
CA VAL A 327 17.55 -22.15 32.67
C VAL A 327 18.90 -21.69 33.23
N ASP A 328 18.88 -20.93 34.32
CA ASP A 328 20.14 -20.47 34.96
C ASP A 328 20.91 -21.65 35.58
N GLU A 329 20.22 -22.64 36.16
CA GLU A 329 20.86 -23.86 36.69
C GLU A 329 21.47 -24.69 35.56
N ILE A 330 20.73 -24.88 34.46
CA ILE A 330 21.19 -25.62 33.29
C ILE A 330 22.41 -24.92 32.69
N TRP A 331 22.34 -23.62 32.43
CA TRP A 331 23.44 -22.82 31.87
C TRP A 331 24.68 -22.78 32.78
N SER A 332 24.48 -22.74 34.10
CA SER A 332 25.58 -22.77 35.09
C SER A 332 26.31 -24.12 35.15
N THR A 333 25.84 -25.13 34.42
CA THR A 333 26.45 -26.46 34.37
C THR A 333 26.67 -26.97 32.95
N ASP A 334 26.36 -26.14 31.95
CA ASP A 334 26.43 -26.49 30.53
C ASP A 334 27.89 -26.46 30.04
N PRO A 335 28.37 -27.50 29.32
CA PRO A 335 29.71 -27.51 28.73
C PRO A 335 29.98 -26.36 27.74
N MET A 336 28.94 -25.77 27.15
CA MET A 336 29.04 -24.64 26.21
C MET A 336 29.19 -23.28 26.92
N ASN A 337 29.00 -23.23 28.24
CA ASN A 337 29.27 -22.03 29.01
C ASN A 337 30.79 -21.89 29.23
N LEU A 338 31.43 -21.06 28.41
CA LEU A 338 32.88 -20.82 28.42
C LEU A 338 33.42 -20.27 29.74
N ALA A 339 32.56 -19.78 30.63
CA ALA A 339 32.96 -19.32 31.96
C ALA A 339 33.23 -20.48 32.94
N ILE A 340 32.84 -21.71 32.60
CA ILE A 340 32.95 -22.89 33.48
C ILE A 340 34.18 -23.73 33.11
N PRO A 341 35.07 -24.05 34.07
CA PRO A 341 36.18 -24.98 33.84
C PRO A 341 35.69 -26.36 33.42
N SER A 342 36.43 -27.02 32.53
CA SER A 342 36.06 -28.35 32.01
C SER A 342 35.89 -29.44 33.07
N THR A 343 36.47 -29.27 34.25
CA THR A 343 36.32 -30.16 35.41
C THR A 343 34.95 -30.08 36.07
N GLN A 344 34.19 -29.02 35.82
CA GLN A 344 32.86 -28.77 36.38
C GLN A 344 31.74 -29.02 35.35
N TRP A 345 32.09 -29.43 34.13
CA TRP A 345 31.11 -29.81 33.13
C TRP A 345 30.31 -31.01 33.61
N ARG A 346 28.98 -30.99 33.43
CA ARG A 346 28.18 -32.20 33.61
C ARG A 346 28.73 -33.29 32.72
N THR A 347 28.76 -34.52 33.23
CA THR A 347 29.08 -35.70 32.41
C THR A 347 28.13 -35.73 31.22
N PRO A 348 28.62 -35.83 29.98
CA PRO A 348 27.77 -35.86 28.80
C PRO A 348 26.74 -36.98 28.98
N ARG A 349 25.46 -36.62 29.09
CA ARG A 349 24.39 -37.60 29.11
C ARG A 349 24.20 -38.09 27.69
N ASN A 350 24.27 -39.40 27.51
CA ASN A 350 23.89 -40.00 26.24
C ASN A 350 22.37 -40.26 26.23
N TRP A 351 21.85 -40.71 25.09
CA TRP A 351 20.41 -41.00 24.98
C TRP A 351 19.93 -42.07 25.99
N THR A 352 20.83 -42.95 26.48
CA THR A 352 20.49 -44.00 27.45
C THR A 352 20.26 -43.47 28.86
N ASP A 353 20.96 -42.40 29.27
CA ASP A 353 20.76 -41.74 30.57
C ASP A 353 19.43 -40.95 30.66
N CYS A 354 18.78 -40.77 29.50
CA CYS A 354 17.54 -40.02 29.33
C CYS A 354 16.33 -40.93 29.08
N LEU A 355 16.53 -42.25 28.96
CA LEU A 355 15.43 -43.19 28.99
C LEU A 355 14.79 -43.15 30.38
N PRO A 356 13.44 -43.13 30.48
CA PRO A 356 12.81 -43.41 31.76
C PRO A 356 13.39 -44.73 32.30
N PRO A 357 13.77 -44.81 33.59
CA PRO A 357 14.09 -46.11 34.16
C PRO A 357 12.94 -47.05 33.82
N ALA A 358 13.22 -48.28 33.38
CA ALA A 358 12.18 -49.23 33.02
C ALA A 358 11.25 -49.40 34.23
N ILE A 359 10.08 -48.75 34.17
CA ILE A 359 9.10 -48.85 35.24
C ILE A 359 8.23 -50.05 34.90
N ASP A 360 8.49 -51.17 35.58
CA ASP A 360 7.56 -52.30 35.68
C ASP A 360 6.36 -51.89 36.54
N THR A 361 5.46 -51.05 36.02
CA THR A 361 4.19 -50.80 36.72
C THR A 361 3.03 -50.61 35.75
N ASP A 362 2.04 -51.50 35.85
CA ASP A 362 0.67 -51.40 35.35
C ASP A 362 -0.12 -50.26 36.05
N ASP A 363 0.44 -49.05 36.10
CA ASP A 363 -0.22 -47.89 36.71
C ASP A 363 -1.09 -47.18 35.64
N PRO A 364 -2.43 -47.30 35.71
CA PRO A 364 -3.33 -46.80 34.67
C PRO A 364 -3.40 -45.27 34.59
N ASP A 365 -2.89 -44.55 35.59
CA ASP A 365 -2.90 -43.09 35.62
C ASP A 365 -1.65 -42.46 34.97
N GLN A 366 -0.67 -43.25 34.56
CA GLN A 366 0.51 -42.72 33.87
C GLN A 366 0.28 -42.51 32.37
N PRO A 367 0.81 -41.42 31.79
CA PRO A 367 0.76 -41.20 30.35
C PRO A 367 1.46 -42.33 29.61
N SER A 368 0.89 -42.74 28.48
CA SER A 368 1.39 -43.86 27.68
C SER A 368 2.88 -43.70 27.35
N LEU A 369 3.58 -44.83 27.16
CA LEU A 369 4.99 -44.82 26.74
C LEU A 369 5.21 -43.95 25.49
N SER A 370 4.27 -43.97 24.54
CA SER A 370 4.30 -43.13 23.34
C SER A 370 4.15 -41.64 23.64
N THR A 371 3.25 -41.27 24.55
CA THR A 371 3.07 -39.87 25.00
C THR A 371 4.32 -39.37 25.72
N ARG A 372 4.95 -40.21 26.55
CA ARG A 372 6.22 -39.88 27.23
C ARG A 372 7.38 -39.75 26.24
N LEU A 373 7.44 -40.62 25.22
CA LEU A 373 8.40 -40.55 24.14
C LEU A 373 8.20 -39.32 23.24
N MET A 374 6.96 -38.90 22.95
CA MET A 374 6.70 -37.65 22.20
C MET A 374 7.04 -36.41 23.01
N ALA A 375 6.67 -36.36 24.30
CA ALA A 375 7.09 -35.28 25.20
C ALA A 375 8.63 -35.19 25.30
N TRP A 376 9.32 -36.32 25.17
CA TRP A 376 10.78 -36.43 25.11
C TRP A 376 11.37 -36.00 23.76
N HIS A 377 10.74 -36.34 22.64
CA HIS A 377 11.18 -35.95 21.29
C HIS A 377 11.22 -34.41 21.16
N PHE A 378 10.20 -33.73 21.70
CA PHE A 378 10.20 -32.29 21.84
C PHE A 378 11.32 -31.76 22.73
N ARG A 379 11.74 -32.50 23.76
CA ARG A 379 12.79 -32.05 24.70
C ARG A 379 14.20 -32.19 24.14
N LEU A 380 14.44 -33.16 23.25
CA LEU A 380 15.77 -33.51 22.74
C LEU A 380 16.04 -32.91 21.36
N ASP A 381 15.05 -32.79 20.48
CA ASP A 381 15.26 -32.13 19.17
C ASP A 381 15.45 -30.61 19.30
N LEU A 382 14.90 -30.00 20.36
CA LEU A 382 15.19 -28.60 20.70
C LEU A 382 16.61 -28.41 21.28
N TRP A 383 17.32 -29.48 21.69
CA TRP A 383 18.53 -29.38 22.52
C TRP A 383 19.80 -28.94 21.76
N PRO A 384 20.13 -29.44 20.55
CA PRO A 384 21.35 -29.01 19.88
C PRO A 384 21.23 -27.62 19.22
N GLY A 385 20.01 -27.19 18.90
CA GLY A 385 19.78 -26.00 18.06
C GLY A 385 19.39 -24.72 18.81
N ILE A 386 18.86 -24.81 20.04
CA ILE A 386 18.11 -23.69 20.65
C ILE A 386 18.83 -22.95 21.77
N PHE A 387 19.84 -23.56 22.39
CA PHE A 387 20.52 -22.99 23.56
C PHE A 387 21.98 -22.58 23.33
N ALA A 388 22.42 -22.50 22.07
CA ALA A 388 23.71 -21.92 21.76
C ALA A 388 23.66 -20.39 21.95
N MET A 389 24.01 -19.92 23.15
CA MET A 389 24.16 -18.52 23.59
C MET A 389 22.89 -17.82 24.10
N LEU A 390 22.68 -17.93 25.42
CA LEU A 390 22.18 -16.82 26.25
C LEU A 390 23.35 -16.16 26.98
#